data_AF-S9QSZ1-F1
#
_entry.id   AF-S9QSZ1-F1
#
_cell.length_a   1.000
_cell.length_b   1.000
_cell.length_c   1.000
_cell.angle_alpha   90.00
_cell.angle_beta   90.00
_cell.angle_gamma   90.00
#
_symmetry.space_group_name_H-M   'P 1'
#
loop_
_entity.id
_entity.type
_entity.pdbx_description
1 polymer ?
#
loop_
_entity_poly.entity_id
_entity_poly.type
_entity_poly.pdbx_seq_one_letter_code
_entity_poly.pdbx_strand_id
1 'polypeptide(L)'
;MAPKFGTSGLRGLVAELTPALVADHVRAFLAVCPHGGGLWLGEDLRDSSPHLAEAVAAAARGEGVPVTRAGRVPTPALAQAAMAAGQAAIMVTGSHIPADRNGLKFYTPAGEITKAEEAAILAALGRPGAGREAPLQVVEAAGPYLDRIVTGFGAGALAGLRIGIWEHSSVARDLMHAMLRALGAQTVGFGREESFLPVDTEAVPPPRASAWPPGSPSTGCMRWSPPMAMPTGR
;
A
#
# COMPACT_ATOMS: atom_id res chain seq x y z
N MET A 1 -15.52 5.43 16.20
CA MET A 1 -15.43 4.03 16.63
C MET A 1 -13.95 3.67 16.66
N ALA A 2 -13.42 3.23 17.81
CA ALA A 2 -12.00 2.94 17.95
C ALA A 2 -11.44 2.11 16.76
N PRO A 3 -10.22 2.43 16.25
CA PRO A 3 -9.60 1.68 15.19
C PRO A 3 -9.55 0.19 15.50
N LYS A 4 -9.83 -0.65 14.50
CA LYS A 4 -9.90 -2.11 14.66
C LYS A 4 -9.28 -2.84 13.49
N PHE A 5 -8.77 -4.05 13.75
CA PHE A 5 -8.43 -4.98 12.69
C PHE A 5 -9.70 -5.45 11.96
N GLY A 6 -9.61 -5.56 10.64
CA GLY A 6 -10.70 -6.00 9.76
C GLY A 6 -10.25 -7.18 8.90
N THR A 7 -10.62 -7.19 7.62
CA THR A 7 -10.11 -8.20 6.66
C THR A 7 -8.58 -8.13 6.57
N SER A 8 -8.03 -6.93 6.38
CA SER A 8 -6.58 -6.66 6.43
C SER A 8 -6.26 -5.29 7.03
N GLY A 9 -5.36 -5.32 8.02
CA GLY A 9 -4.83 -4.13 8.69
C GLY A 9 -5.79 -3.48 9.69
N LEU A 10 -5.21 -2.60 10.50
CA LEU A 10 -5.89 -1.74 11.47
C LEU A 10 -6.48 -0.53 10.73
N ARG A 11 -7.79 -0.29 10.84
CA ARG A 11 -8.46 0.85 10.17
C ARG A 11 -9.30 1.65 11.16
N GLY A 12 -9.39 2.95 10.94
CA GLY A 12 -10.22 3.86 11.73
C GLY A 12 -10.36 5.23 11.09
N LEU A 13 -11.15 6.12 11.72
CA LEU A 13 -11.14 7.53 11.33
C LEU A 13 -9.75 8.12 11.57
N VAL A 14 -9.33 9.06 10.73
CA VAL A 14 -8.05 9.76 10.90
C VAL A 14 -7.95 10.38 12.29
N ALA A 15 -9.03 11.01 12.77
CA ALA A 15 -9.10 11.61 14.10
C ALA A 15 -8.89 10.62 15.26
N GLU A 16 -9.10 9.32 15.03
CA GLU A 16 -8.97 8.27 16.04
C GLU A 16 -7.62 7.54 15.94
N LEU A 17 -6.90 7.67 14.82
CA LEU A 17 -5.54 7.19 14.64
C LEU A 17 -4.53 8.17 15.27
N THR A 18 -4.70 8.42 16.57
CA THR A 18 -3.83 9.34 17.31
C THR A 18 -2.40 8.81 17.38
N PRO A 19 -1.38 9.67 17.56
CA PRO A 19 0.00 9.23 17.71
C PRO A 19 0.20 8.21 18.84
N ALA A 20 -0.54 8.35 19.95
CA ALA A 20 -0.50 7.40 21.06
C ALA A 20 -1.05 6.03 20.67
N LEU A 21 -2.19 5.98 19.96
CA LEU A 21 -2.78 4.74 19.49
C LEU A 21 -1.88 4.04 18.47
N VAL A 22 -1.34 4.80 17.51
CA VAL A 22 -0.38 4.30 16.51
C VAL A 22 0.85 3.74 17.21
N ALA A 23 1.42 4.48 18.17
CA ALA A 23 2.60 4.03 18.90
C ALA A 23 2.36 2.75 19.69
N ASP A 24 1.20 2.62 20.34
CA ASP A 24 0.84 1.41 21.09
C ASP A 24 0.72 0.18 20.17
N HIS A 25 0.09 0.32 19.00
CA HIS A 25 -0.03 -0.78 18.03
C HIS A 25 1.32 -1.16 17.41
N VAL A 26 2.15 -0.17 17.05
CA VAL A 26 3.49 -0.43 16.49
C VAL A 26 4.36 -1.14 17.52
N ARG A 27 4.34 -0.68 18.77
CA ARG A 27 5.08 -1.28 19.88
C ARG A 27 4.63 -2.70 20.17
N ALA A 28 3.32 -2.93 20.22
CA ALA A 28 2.77 -4.26 20.41
C ALA A 28 3.19 -5.20 19.28
N PHE A 29 3.09 -4.76 18.03
CA PHE A 29 3.56 -5.50 16.85
C PHE A 29 5.04 -5.87 16.94
N LEU A 30 5.92 -4.90 17.18
CA LEU A 30 7.36 -5.13 17.24
C LEU A 30 7.77 -6.10 18.36
N ALA A 31 6.94 -6.26 19.38
CA ALA A 31 7.28 -7.10 20.51
C ALA A 31 6.72 -8.52 20.46
N VAL A 32 5.70 -8.79 19.64
CA VAL A 32 5.08 -10.12 19.53
C VAL A 32 5.23 -10.76 18.16
N CYS A 33 5.54 -9.96 17.12
CA CYS A 33 5.75 -10.45 15.77
C CYS A 33 7.25 -10.45 15.42
N PRO A 34 7.71 -11.42 14.62
CA PRO A 34 9.05 -11.37 14.06
C PRO A 34 9.24 -10.11 13.22
N HIS A 35 10.28 -9.33 13.51
CA HIS A 35 10.60 -8.11 12.75
C HIS A 35 11.97 -8.15 12.07
N GLY A 36 12.79 -9.19 12.30
CA GLY A 36 14.07 -9.36 11.61
C GLY A 36 15.09 -8.24 11.86
N GLY A 37 14.96 -7.53 12.99
CA GLY A 37 15.89 -6.46 13.38
C GLY A 37 15.65 -5.10 12.69
N GLY A 38 14.57 -4.92 11.91
CA GLY A 38 14.27 -3.64 11.29
C GLY A 38 12.81 -3.48 10.88
N LEU A 39 12.41 -2.26 10.53
CA LEU A 39 11.07 -1.94 10.07
C LEU A 39 11.12 -1.12 8.78
N TRP A 40 10.54 -1.66 7.71
CA TRP A 40 10.26 -0.91 6.50
C TRP A 40 8.96 -0.12 6.65
N LEU A 41 8.97 1.14 6.21
CA LEU A 41 7.81 2.03 6.34
C LEU A 41 7.49 2.66 4.98
N GLY A 42 6.27 2.45 4.51
CA GLY A 42 5.74 3.09 3.30
C GLY A 42 4.37 3.71 3.55
N GLU A 43 3.96 4.60 2.66
CA GLU A 43 2.71 5.34 2.79
C GLU A 43 2.00 5.56 1.45
N ASP A 44 0.67 5.72 1.49
CA ASP A 44 -0.12 6.12 0.33
C ASP A 44 -0.21 7.66 0.18
N LEU A 45 -1.04 8.14 -0.75
CA LEU A 45 -1.19 9.57 -1.04
C LEU A 45 -2.26 10.29 -0.20
N ARG A 46 -2.80 9.70 0.87
CA ARG A 46 -3.76 10.41 1.75
C ARG A 46 -3.07 11.55 2.49
N ASP A 47 -3.80 12.63 2.72
CA ASP A 47 -3.29 13.81 3.44
C ASP A 47 -2.83 13.48 4.88
N SER A 48 -3.46 12.50 5.51
CA SER A 48 -3.11 12.04 6.86
C SER A 48 -1.91 11.10 6.91
N SER A 49 -1.51 10.51 5.78
CA SER A 49 -0.49 9.47 5.74
C SER A 49 0.89 9.95 6.20
N PRO A 50 1.41 11.13 5.78
CA PRO A 50 2.70 11.64 6.26
C PRO A 50 2.81 11.74 7.78
N HIS A 51 1.78 12.28 8.44
CA HIS A 51 1.77 12.40 9.90
C HIS A 51 1.73 11.04 10.61
N LEU A 52 0.92 10.11 10.09
CA LEU A 52 0.85 8.76 10.63
C LEU A 52 2.16 7.99 10.43
N ALA A 53 2.85 8.19 9.30
CA ALA A 53 4.17 7.60 9.07
C ALA A 53 5.22 8.15 10.05
N GLU A 54 5.20 9.44 10.39
CA GLU A 54 6.07 9.97 11.46
C GLU A 54 5.78 9.28 12.80
N ALA A 55 4.51 9.09 13.16
CA ALA A 55 4.13 8.41 14.39
C ALA A 55 4.61 6.96 14.41
N VAL A 56 4.50 6.23 13.28
CA VAL A 56 5.03 4.86 13.16
C VAL A 56 6.55 4.84 13.29
N ALA A 57 7.26 5.73 12.58
CA ALA A 57 8.70 5.82 12.62
C ALA A 57 9.21 6.14 14.04
N ALA A 58 8.59 7.12 14.71
CA ALA A 58 8.94 7.50 16.08
C ALA A 58 8.72 6.34 17.06
N ALA A 59 7.59 5.64 16.95
CA ALA A 59 7.29 4.50 17.81
C ALA A 59 8.30 3.35 17.63
N ALA A 60 8.61 2.99 16.38
CA ALA A 60 9.57 1.92 16.10
C ALA A 60 10.98 2.24 16.60
N ARG A 61 11.45 3.47 16.36
CA ARG A 61 12.75 3.95 16.86
C ARG A 61 12.78 3.99 18.39
N GLY A 62 11.65 4.38 19.01
CA GLY A 62 11.45 4.35 20.46
C GLY A 62 11.60 2.96 21.08
N GLU A 63 11.37 1.90 20.29
CA GLU A 63 11.60 0.50 20.67
C GLU A 63 13.02 0.01 20.37
N GLY A 64 13.87 0.86 19.78
CA GLY A 64 15.22 0.50 19.37
C GLY A 64 15.26 -0.26 18.05
N VAL A 65 14.19 -0.22 17.25
CA VAL A 65 14.10 -0.87 15.94
C VAL A 65 14.46 0.14 14.83
N PRO A 66 15.53 -0.10 14.05
CA PRO A 66 15.89 0.73 12.90
C PRO A 66 14.76 0.82 11.87
N VAL A 67 14.56 2.02 11.29
CA VAL A 67 13.51 2.26 10.29
C VAL A 67 14.11 2.54 8.92
N THR A 68 13.61 1.84 7.90
CA THR A 68 13.89 2.10 6.49
C THR A 68 12.63 2.68 5.84
N ARG A 69 12.61 3.99 5.60
CA ARG A 69 11.46 4.70 5.03
C ARG A 69 11.52 4.68 3.51
N ALA A 70 10.54 4.02 2.89
CA ALA A 70 10.37 3.90 1.46
C ALA A 70 9.54 5.06 0.84
N GLY A 71 9.00 5.95 1.68
CA GLY A 71 8.16 7.06 1.23
C GLY A 71 6.84 6.60 0.61
N ARG A 72 6.39 7.32 -0.42
CA ARG A 72 5.15 7.06 -1.15
C ARG A 72 5.35 5.90 -2.12
N VAL A 73 4.86 4.72 -1.77
CA VAL A 73 5.16 3.48 -2.50
C VAL A 73 3.94 2.55 -2.55
N PRO A 74 3.74 1.75 -3.61
CA PRO A 74 2.72 0.72 -3.60
C PRO A 74 2.95 -0.30 -2.48
N THR A 75 1.89 -0.69 -1.77
CA THR A 75 1.94 -1.74 -0.75
C THR A 75 2.71 -3.01 -1.19
N PRO A 76 2.50 -3.58 -2.39
CA PRO A 76 3.25 -4.78 -2.78
C PRO A 76 4.74 -4.52 -3.01
N ALA A 77 5.14 -3.31 -3.43
CA ALA A 77 6.54 -2.95 -3.58
C ALA A 77 7.23 -2.80 -2.21
N LEU A 78 6.55 -2.18 -1.23
CA LEU A 78 7.02 -2.14 0.16
C LEU A 78 7.19 -3.55 0.73
N ALA A 79 6.17 -4.39 0.61
CA ALA A 79 6.20 -5.76 1.13
C ALA A 79 7.33 -6.57 0.49
N GLN A 80 7.50 -6.48 -0.83
CA GLN A 80 8.61 -7.13 -1.53
C GLN A 80 9.98 -6.69 -0.99
N ALA A 81 10.20 -5.38 -0.84
CA ALA A 81 11.48 -4.85 -0.36
C ALA A 81 11.78 -5.30 1.08
N ALA A 82 10.78 -5.26 1.96
CA ALA A 82 10.94 -5.67 3.35
C ALA A 82 11.21 -7.17 3.49
N MET A 83 10.45 -8.01 2.78
CA MET A 83 10.65 -9.46 2.77
C MET A 83 12.01 -9.84 2.17
N ALA A 84 12.45 -9.15 1.11
CA ALA A 84 13.79 -9.35 0.54
C ALA A 84 14.91 -8.98 1.53
N ALA A 85 14.67 -8.00 2.41
CA ALA A 85 15.57 -7.63 3.50
C ALA A 85 15.43 -8.54 4.74
N GLY A 86 14.49 -9.50 4.75
CA GLY A 86 14.18 -10.33 5.92
C GLY A 86 13.62 -9.54 7.11
N GLN A 87 12.97 -8.40 6.86
CA GLN A 87 12.50 -7.45 7.87
C GLN A 87 10.98 -7.28 7.84
N ALA A 88 10.41 -6.78 8.94
CA ALA A 88 9.00 -6.41 8.98
C ALA A 88 8.72 -5.13 8.17
N ALA A 89 7.45 -4.89 7.84
CA ALA A 89 6.99 -3.63 7.29
C ALA A 89 5.68 -3.15 7.89
N ILE A 90 5.49 -1.83 7.88
CA ILE A 90 4.20 -1.19 8.08
C ILE A 90 3.90 -0.28 6.89
N MET A 91 2.74 -0.50 6.27
CA MET A 91 2.19 0.39 5.26
C MET A 91 1.11 1.27 5.88
N VAL A 92 1.31 2.59 5.83
CA VAL A 92 0.29 3.58 6.17
C VAL A 92 -0.63 3.76 4.98
N THR A 93 -1.84 3.23 5.07
CA THR A 93 -2.83 3.35 4.01
C THR A 93 -4.23 3.04 4.52
N GLY A 94 -5.25 3.67 3.93
CA GLY A 94 -6.65 3.25 4.03
C GLY A 94 -7.08 2.28 2.92
N SER A 95 -6.22 2.00 1.94
CA SER A 95 -6.56 1.24 0.74
C SER A 95 -7.79 1.86 0.04
N HIS A 96 -8.88 1.12 -0.13
CA HIS A 96 -10.09 1.55 -0.81
C HIS A 96 -11.06 2.37 0.08
N ILE A 97 -10.85 2.45 1.40
CA ILE A 97 -11.82 3.07 2.31
C ILE A 97 -11.94 4.59 2.11
N PRO A 98 -13.03 5.24 2.56
CA PRO A 98 -13.21 6.69 2.45
C PRO A 98 -12.03 7.54 2.95
N ALA A 99 -11.89 8.77 2.44
CA ALA A 99 -10.73 9.65 2.67
C ALA A 99 -10.59 10.15 4.12
N ASP A 100 -11.69 10.21 4.88
CA ASP A 100 -11.74 10.57 6.31
C ASP A 100 -11.19 9.45 7.24
N ARG A 101 -10.80 8.32 6.65
CA ARG A 101 -10.23 7.16 7.32
C ARG A 101 -8.82 6.88 6.81
N ASN A 102 -8.05 6.15 7.61
CA ASN A 102 -6.74 5.62 7.21
C ASN A 102 -6.47 4.30 7.97
N GLY A 103 -5.24 3.83 7.95
CA GLY A 103 -4.87 2.63 8.68
C GLY A 103 -3.43 2.18 8.50
N LEU A 104 -3.13 1.04 9.12
CA LEU A 104 -1.83 0.39 9.13
C LEU A 104 -1.99 -1.05 8.65
N LYS A 105 -1.27 -1.45 7.60
CA LYS A 105 -1.08 -2.86 7.26
C LYS A 105 0.27 -3.31 7.78
N PHE A 106 0.31 -4.45 8.45
CA PHE A 106 1.51 -4.99 9.07
C PHE A 106 1.99 -6.21 8.30
N TYR A 107 3.30 -6.32 8.16
CA TYR A 107 3.97 -7.43 7.50
C TYR A 107 5.12 -7.91 8.39
N THR A 108 5.24 -9.22 8.58
CA THR A 108 6.44 -9.85 9.10
C THR A 108 7.37 -10.20 7.94
N PRO A 109 8.61 -10.67 8.20
CA PRO A 109 9.48 -11.20 7.15
C PRO A 109 8.85 -12.32 6.31
N ALA A 110 7.81 -13.00 6.83
CA ALA A 110 7.10 -14.07 6.12
C ALA A 110 5.96 -13.56 5.22
N GLY A 111 5.55 -12.29 5.34
CA GLY A 111 4.45 -11.71 4.59
C GLY A 111 3.45 -10.97 5.48
N GLU A 112 2.21 -10.83 5.01
CA GLU A 112 1.15 -10.15 5.77
C GLU A 112 0.86 -10.88 7.09
N ILE A 113 0.58 -10.13 8.16
CA ILE A 113 0.28 -10.74 9.45
C ILE A 113 -0.96 -11.64 9.38
N THR A 114 -0.90 -12.75 10.11
CA THR A 114 -2.00 -13.69 10.30
C THR A 114 -3.00 -13.20 11.33
N LYS A 115 -4.18 -13.85 11.41
CA LYS A 115 -5.16 -13.56 12.47
C LYS A 115 -4.67 -13.89 13.87
N ALA A 116 -3.79 -14.88 14.00
CA ALA A 116 -3.15 -15.19 15.28
C ALA A 116 -2.21 -14.05 15.72
N GLU A 117 -1.46 -13.47 14.78
CA GLU A 117 -0.61 -12.31 15.04
C GLU A 117 -1.43 -11.05 15.33
N GLU A 118 -2.54 -10.80 14.62
CA GLU A 118 -3.47 -9.70 14.98
C GLU A 118 -3.96 -9.84 16.44
N ALA A 119 -4.36 -11.04 16.86
CA ALA A 119 -4.78 -11.29 18.23
C ALA A 119 -3.63 -11.10 19.24
N ALA A 120 -2.41 -11.53 18.90
CA ALA A 120 -1.23 -11.33 19.73
C ALA A 120 -0.89 -9.84 19.89
N ILE A 121 -1.01 -9.04 18.82
CA ILE A 121 -0.82 -7.59 18.85
C ILE A 121 -1.83 -6.96 19.80
N LEU A 122 -3.11 -7.31 19.67
CA LEU A 122 -4.18 -6.77 20.52
C LEU A 122 -3.97 -7.13 22.00
N ALA A 123 -3.54 -8.36 22.29
CA ALA A 123 -3.23 -8.80 23.65
C ALA A 123 -2.00 -8.11 24.26
N ALA A 124 -1.15 -7.50 23.42
CA ALA A 124 0.10 -6.86 23.80
C ALA A 124 0.02 -5.33 23.93
N LEU A 125 -1.14 -4.73 23.67
CA LEU A 125 -1.40 -3.29 23.83
C LEU A 125 -1.23 -2.83 25.29
N GLY A 126 -0.98 -1.54 25.50
CA GLY A 126 -0.85 -0.92 26.83
C GLY A 126 0.50 -1.14 27.53
N ARG A 127 1.47 -1.73 26.83
CA ARG A 127 2.82 -1.94 27.35
C ARG A 127 3.64 -0.64 27.37
N PRO A 128 4.58 -0.48 28.32
CA PRO A 128 5.35 0.76 28.46
C PRO A 128 6.36 1.01 27.33
N GLY A 129 6.75 2.29 27.23
CA GLY A 129 7.94 2.83 26.56
C GLY A 129 9.21 2.00 26.74
N ALA A 130 9.91 1.56 25.69
CA ALA A 130 11.30 1.15 25.86
C ALA A 130 12.25 2.35 26.00
N GLY A 131 11.87 3.52 25.46
CA GLY A 131 12.63 4.77 25.60
C GLY A 131 13.99 4.74 24.92
N ARG A 132 14.12 3.99 23.82
CA ARG A 132 15.34 3.80 23.05
C ARG A 132 15.39 4.74 21.86
N GLU A 133 16.53 4.74 21.18
CA GLU A 133 16.69 5.37 19.87
C GLU A 133 17.26 4.35 18.88
N ALA A 134 16.84 4.48 17.63
CA ALA A 134 17.36 3.70 16.51
C ALA A 134 17.53 4.62 15.28
N PRO A 135 18.40 4.26 14.31
CA PRO A 135 18.56 5.04 13.11
C PRO A 135 17.32 4.98 12.20
N LEU A 136 17.16 6.03 11.40
CA LEU A 136 16.22 6.08 10.29
C LEU A 136 16.99 6.40 9.01
N GLN A 137 16.72 5.64 7.96
CA GLN A 137 17.21 5.92 6.61
C GLN A 137 16.04 6.02 5.64
N VAL A 138 16.25 6.73 4.53
CA VAL A 138 15.27 6.87 3.44
C VAL A 138 15.83 6.17 2.21
N VAL A 139 15.00 5.35 1.56
CA VAL A 139 15.39 4.58 0.38
C VAL A 139 14.28 4.58 -0.67
N GLU A 140 14.64 4.51 -1.95
CA GLU A 140 13.67 4.30 -3.03
C GLU A 140 13.40 2.80 -3.21
N ALA A 141 12.20 2.35 -2.89
CA ALA A 141 11.86 0.92 -2.88
C ALA A 141 11.15 0.42 -4.15
N ALA A 142 10.75 1.32 -5.06
CA ALA A 142 9.94 0.96 -6.23
C ALA A 142 10.72 0.27 -7.37
N GLY A 143 12.02 0.55 -7.50
CA GLY A 143 12.87 0.03 -8.57
C GLY A 143 12.90 -1.50 -8.64
N PRO A 144 13.25 -2.22 -7.55
CA PRO A 144 13.25 -3.68 -7.53
C PRO A 144 11.88 -4.31 -7.84
N TYR A 145 10.78 -3.61 -7.55
CA TYR A 145 9.45 -4.07 -7.91
C TYR A 145 9.22 -3.99 -9.42
N LEU A 146 9.62 -2.89 -10.07
CA LEU A 146 9.58 -2.76 -11.52
C LEU A 146 10.43 -3.84 -12.19
N ASP A 147 11.67 -4.03 -11.72
CA ASP A 147 12.60 -5.02 -12.30
C ASP A 147 12.03 -6.43 -12.23
N ARG A 148 11.36 -6.78 -11.12
CA ARG A 148 10.69 -8.09 -10.98
C ARG A 148 9.62 -8.30 -12.05
N ILE A 149 8.82 -7.27 -12.32
CA ILE A 149 7.75 -7.33 -13.33
C ILE A 149 8.34 -7.43 -14.73
N VAL A 150 9.33 -6.60 -15.06
CA VAL A 150 9.97 -6.61 -16.38
C VAL A 150 10.71 -7.93 -16.63
N THR A 151 11.40 -8.47 -15.63
CA THR A 151 12.09 -9.76 -15.73
C THR A 151 11.09 -10.91 -15.90
N GLY A 152 9.96 -10.87 -15.18
CA GLY A 152 8.95 -11.92 -15.24
C GLY A 152 8.22 -12.04 -16.58
N PHE A 153 7.98 -10.91 -17.26
CA PHE A 153 7.23 -10.90 -18.52
C PHE A 153 8.11 -10.67 -19.76
N GLY A 154 9.26 -10.00 -19.62
CA GLY A 154 10.16 -9.64 -20.71
C GLY A 154 9.91 -8.22 -21.27
N ALA A 155 10.97 -7.54 -21.69
CA ALA A 155 10.96 -6.12 -22.06
C ALA A 155 10.12 -5.75 -23.31
N GLY A 156 9.59 -6.74 -24.04
CA GLY A 156 8.75 -6.55 -25.22
C GLY A 156 7.36 -7.17 -25.09
N ALA A 157 6.97 -7.64 -23.90
CA ALA A 157 5.73 -8.38 -23.68
C ALA A 157 4.46 -7.62 -24.14
N LEU A 158 4.53 -6.29 -24.19
CA LEU A 158 3.44 -5.40 -24.57
C LEU A 158 3.77 -4.55 -25.81
N ALA A 159 4.76 -4.96 -26.60
CA ALA A 159 5.16 -4.25 -27.81
C ALA A 159 3.98 -4.06 -28.78
N GLY A 160 3.83 -2.85 -29.30
CA GLY A 160 2.75 -2.48 -30.23
C GLY A 160 1.42 -2.11 -29.57
N LEU A 161 1.27 -2.27 -28.25
CA LEU A 161 0.08 -1.84 -27.53
C LEU A 161 0.16 -0.35 -27.15
N ARG A 162 -0.99 0.33 -27.20
CA ARG A 162 -1.20 1.66 -26.63
C ARG A 162 -2.21 1.56 -25.49
N ILE A 163 -1.75 1.80 -24.26
CA ILE A 163 -2.51 1.56 -23.04
C ILE A 163 -2.83 2.88 -22.35
N GLY A 164 -4.11 3.12 -22.11
CA GLY A 164 -4.57 4.23 -21.26
C GLY A 164 -4.40 3.89 -19.79
N ILE A 165 -3.89 4.83 -19.00
CA ILE A 165 -3.70 4.71 -17.55
C ILE A 165 -4.56 5.77 -16.87
N TRP A 166 -5.61 5.35 -16.18
CA TRP A 166 -6.33 6.24 -15.27
C TRP A 166 -5.47 6.46 -14.03
N GLU A 167 -4.90 7.64 -13.89
CA GLU A 167 -3.88 7.91 -12.88
C GLU A 167 -4.49 8.19 -11.51
N HIS A 168 -5.55 9.02 -11.47
CA HIS A 168 -6.18 9.55 -10.27
C HIS A 168 -5.12 9.96 -9.23
N SER A 169 -5.32 9.59 -7.97
CA SER A 169 -4.34 9.67 -6.90
C SER A 169 -3.72 8.30 -6.56
N SER A 170 -3.48 7.44 -7.57
CA SER A 170 -2.78 6.18 -7.33
C SER A 170 -1.33 6.46 -6.93
N VAL A 171 -0.86 5.86 -5.83
CA VAL A 171 0.57 5.88 -5.49
C VAL A 171 1.44 5.17 -6.54
N ALA A 172 0.82 4.31 -7.37
CA ALA A 172 1.50 3.58 -8.43
C ALA A 172 1.44 4.29 -9.80
N ARG A 173 0.80 5.46 -9.95
CA ARG A 173 0.51 6.07 -11.27
C ARG A 173 1.75 6.21 -12.16
N ASP A 174 2.82 6.77 -11.61
CA ASP A 174 4.06 6.98 -12.36
C ASP A 174 4.85 5.66 -12.54
N LEU A 175 4.79 4.77 -11.54
CA LEU A 175 5.41 3.44 -11.61
C LEU A 175 4.75 2.55 -12.67
N MET A 176 3.42 2.59 -12.79
CA MET A 176 2.67 1.85 -13.81
C MET A 176 3.05 2.30 -15.21
N HIS A 177 3.17 3.61 -15.40
CA HIS A 177 3.71 4.19 -16.62
C HIS A 177 5.11 3.64 -16.94
N ALA A 178 6.02 3.64 -15.98
CA ALA A 178 7.39 3.12 -16.16
C ALA A 178 7.40 1.61 -16.46
N MET A 179 6.65 0.80 -15.70
CA MET A 179 6.55 -0.65 -15.89
C MET A 179 6.00 -1.01 -17.27
N LEU A 180 4.87 -0.42 -17.68
CA LEU A 180 4.24 -0.74 -18.96
C LEU A 180 5.10 -0.31 -20.15
N ARG A 181 5.81 0.83 -20.05
CA ARG A 181 6.80 1.24 -21.05
C ARG A 181 8.00 0.32 -21.11
N ALA A 182 8.52 -0.13 -19.96
CA ALA A 182 9.62 -1.08 -19.90
C ALA A 182 9.26 -2.46 -20.46
N LEU A 183 7.97 -2.81 -20.50
CA LEU A 183 7.42 -3.98 -21.19
C LEU A 183 7.13 -3.73 -22.69
N GLY A 184 7.43 -2.55 -23.21
CA GLY A 184 7.31 -2.21 -24.63
C GLY A 184 6.00 -1.50 -25.05
N ALA A 185 5.10 -1.18 -24.12
CA ALA A 185 3.86 -0.47 -24.44
C ALA A 185 4.08 1.05 -24.61
N GLN A 186 3.24 1.68 -25.43
CA GLN A 186 3.00 3.12 -25.35
C GLN A 186 1.94 3.40 -24.28
N THR A 187 2.17 4.36 -23.41
CA THR A 187 1.25 4.67 -22.30
C THR A 187 0.66 6.07 -22.45
N VAL A 188 -0.64 6.23 -22.21
CA VAL A 188 -1.34 7.54 -22.19
C VAL A 188 -1.98 7.72 -20.82
N GLY A 189 -1.48 8.68 -20.04
CA GLY A 189 -2.03 9.00 -18.73
C GLY A 189 -3.28 9.86 -18.85
N PHE A 190 -4.25 9.65 -17.97
CA PHE A 190 -5.47 10.46 -17.93
C PHE A 190 -6.09 10.52 -16.53
N GLY A 191 -6.86 11.58 -16.27
CA GLY A 191 -7.58 11.76 -15.00
C GLY A 191 -6.69 11.79 -13.76
N ARG A 192 -5.51 12.43 -13.83
CA ARG A 192 -4.62 12.66 -12.67
C ARG A 192 -5.29 13.62 -11.71
N GLU A 193 -5.28 13.27 -10.42
CA GLU A 193 -5.84 14.08 -9.35
C GLU A 193 -4.72 14.41 -8.35
N GLU A 194 -4.62 15.67 -7.93
CA GLU A 194 -3.65 16.09 -6.91
C GLU A 194 -4.17 15.79 -5.49
N SER A 195 -5.49 15.85 -5.28
CA SER A 195 -6.13 15.42 -4.04
C SER A 195 -6.38 13.92 -4.03
N PHE A 196 -6.33 13.29 -2.85
CA PHE A 196 -6.64 11.88 -2.68
C PHE A 196 -8.08 11.55 -3.11
N LEU A 197 -8.22 10.61 -4.06
CA LEU A 197 -9.46 10.02 -4.51
C LEU A 197 -9.56 8.58 -4.01
N PRO A 198 -10.49 8.25 -3.09
CA PRO A 198 -10.72 6.87 -2.69
C PRO A 198 -11.33 6.11 -3.87
N VAL A 199 -10.61 5.08 -4.34
CA VAL A 199 -11.09 4.18 -5.39
C VAL A 199 -11.38 2.83 -4.77
N ASP A 200 -12.64 2.43 -4.85
CA ASP A 200 -13.07 1.06 -4.58
C ASP A 200 -13.26 0.34 -5.93
N THR A 201 -12.42 -0.65 -6.20
CA THR A 201 -12.48 -1.43 -7.45
C THR A 201 -13.72 -2.31 -7.54
N GLU A 202 -14.40 -2.58 -6.43
CA GLU A 202 -15.67 -3.32 -6.40
C GLU A 202 -16.87 -2.39 -6.61
N ALA A 203 -16.67 -1.07 -6.49
CA ALA A 203 -17.70 -0.04 -6.61
C ALA A 203 -17.19 1.17 -7.41
N VAL A 204 -16.60 0.93 -8.59
CA VAL A 204 -16.01 1.97 -9.44
C VAL A 204 -17.11 2.95 -9.90
N PRO A 205 -17.03 4.25 -9.56
CA PRO A 205 -17.95 5.25 -10.10
C PRO A 205 -17.80 5.31 -11.63
N PRO A 206 -18.86 5.62 -12.39
CA PRO A 206 -18.72 5.79 -13.83
C PRO A 206 -17.64 6.86 -14.13
N PRO A 207 -16.79 6.64 -15.15
CA PRO A 207 -15.73 7.59 -15.47
C PRO A 207 -16.33 8.96 -15.79
N ARG A 208 -15.73 10.03 -15.25
CA ARG A 208 -16.11 11.41 -15.62
C ARG A 208 -15.74 11.62 -17.09
N ALA A 209 -16.69 12.06 -17.92
CA ALA A 209 -16.51 12.21 -19.37
C ALA A 209 -15.31 13.11 -19.77
N SER A 210 -14.92 14.04 -18.90
CA SER A 210 -13.76 14.92 -19.07
C SER A 210 -12.41 14.23 -18.87
N ALA A 211 -12.38 13.00 -18.36
CA ALA A 211 -11.15 12.30 -18.06
C ALA A 211 -10.56 11.56 -19.27
N TRP A 212 -11.24 11.52 -20.42
CA TRP A 212 -10.76 10.76 -21.57
C TRP A 212 -10.02 11.64 -22.58
N PRO A 213 -8.88 11.20 -23.14
CA PRO A 213 -8.21 11.94 -24.22
C PRO A 213 -9.14 12.16 -25.42
N PRO A 214 -9.04 13.32 -26.11
CA PRO A 214 -9.78 13.54 -27.35
C PRO A 214 -9.48 12.43 -28.37
N GLY A 215 -10.52 11.81 -28.92
CA GLY A 215 -10.42 10.82 -30.00
C GLY A 215 -10.21 9.37 -29.57
N SER A 216 -10.21 9.03 -28.29
CA SER A 216 -10.18 7.62 -27.89
C SER A 216 -11.59 6.97 -27.91
N PRO A 217 -11.73 5.69 -28.29
CA PRO A 217 -13.03 5.06 -28.44
C PRO A 217 -13.76 4.98 -27.09
N SER A 218 -15.02 5.41 -27.05
CA SER A 218 -15.88 5.39 -25.86
C SER A 218 -16.27 3.98 -25.37
N THR A 219 -15.81 2.94 -26.06
CA THR A 219 -16.16 1.53 -25.83
C THR A 219 -14.92 0.71 -25.53
N GLY A 220 -14.44 0.77 -24.29
CA GLY A 220 -13.25 0.01 -23.88
C GLY A 220 -12.99 -0.07 -22.39
N CYS A 221 -14.00 0.14 -21.54
CA CYS A 221 -13.87 -0.29 -20.15
C CYS A 221 -14.15 -1.79 -20.14
N MET A 222 -13.12 -2.64 -19.97
CA MET A 222 -13.37 -4.01 -19.50
C MET A 222 -14.04 -3.89 -18.13
N ARG A 223 -15.37 -3.97 -18.09
CA ARG A 223 -16.06 -4.41 -16.89
C ARG A 223 -15.52 -5.80 -16.61
N TRP A 224 -14.88 -5.98 -15.48
CA TRP A 224 -14.63 -7.32 -14.94
C TRP A 224 -16.00 -7.88 -14.56
N SER A 225 -16.67 -8.54 -15.49
CA SER A 225 -17.82 -9.37 -15.19
C SER A 225 -17.27 -10.68 -14.61
N PRO A 226 -17.73 -11.14 -13.43
CA PRO A 226 -17.36 -12.46 -12.96
C PRO A 226 -17.79 -13.50 -14.01
N PRO A 227 -17.03 -14.60 -14.20
CA PRO A 227 -17.40 -15.60 -15.18
C PRO A 227 -18.80 -16.12 -14.86
N MET A 228 -19.71 -15.96 -15.83
CA MET A 228 -21.03 -16.57 -15.81
C MET A 228 -20.86 -18.07 -15.53
N ALA A 229 -21.58 -18.56 -14.54
CA ALA A 229 -21.63 -19.99 -14.20
C ALA A 229 -21.86 -20.81 -15.48
N MET A 230 -20.99 -21.77 -15.74
CA MET A 230 -21.17 -22.71 -16.84
C MET A 230 -22.46 -23.52 -16.63
N PRO A 231 -23.27 -23.77 -17.68
CA PRO A 231 -24.45 -24.60 -17.55
C PRO A 231 -24.01 -26.03 -17.23
N THR A 232 -24.46 -26.57 -16.10
CA THR A 232 -24.45 -28.01 -15.85
C THR A 232 -25.40 -28.66 -16.83
N GLY A 233 -24.87 -29.34 -17.83
CA GLY A 233 -25.65 -30.04 -18.84
C GLY A 233 -24.92 -31.24 -19.41
N ARG A 234 -24.91 -32.33 -18.65
CA ARG A 234 -25.44 -33.66 -19.02
C ARG A 234 -25.22 -34.63 -17.87
#